data_AF-A0A7S1PV26-F1
#
_entry.id   AF-A0A7S1PV26-F1
#
_cell.length_a   1.000
_cell.length_b   1.000
_cell.length_c   1.000
_cell.angle_alpha   90.00
_cell.angle_beta   90.00
_cell.angle_gamma   90.00
#
_symmetry.space_group_name_H-M   'P 1'
#
loop_
_entity.id
_entity.type
_entity.pdbx_description
1 polymer ?
#
loop_
_entity_poly.entity_id
_entity_poly.type
_entity_poly.pdbx_seq_one_letter_code
_entity_poly.pdbx_strand_id
1 'polypeptide(L)'
;MARPGGEYQERLRQLPGKLAEAWQRPKPADLDDKGLLQRSVCRCVFFMMFGAWISEEEAQALAGWRTLAPIFVLPRLVQRVAFNMGIGKVKDLRRKTVQVVENHGLQDVFIQMNKALPTQYRRETAVKLCDQIMYVIGFAGIGGAPPAGGRT
;
A
#
# COMPACT_ATOMS: atom_id res chain seq x y z
N MET A 1 17.13 -7.92 -21.65
CA MET A 1 16.47 -8.15 -20.35
C MET A 1 17.31 -7.47 -19.26
N ALA A 2 16.85 -6.35 -18.73
CA ALA A 2 17.52 -5.67 -17.63
C ALA A 2 17.41 -6.52 -16.35
N ARG A 3 18.50 -6.62 -15.58
CA ARG A 3 18.49 -7.37 -14.31
C ARG A 3 17.57 -6.65 -13.31
N PRO A 4 16.57 -7.33 -12.71
CA PRO A 4 15.61 -6.71 -11.79
C PRO A 4 16.25 -6.08 -10.52
N GLY A 5 17.51 -6.41 -10.22
CA GLY A 5 18.25 -5.82 -9.09
C GLY A 5 18.77 -4.39 -9.30
N GLY A 6 18.90 -3.93 -10.55
CA GLY A 6 19.39 -2.58 -10.85
C GLY A 6 18.38 -1.49 -10.49
N GLU A 7 17.11 -1.71 -10.82
CA GLU A 7 16.03 -0.77 -10.53
C GLU A 7 15.74 -0.64 -9.03
N TYR A 8 15.80 -1.75 -8.29
CA TYR A 8 15.58 -1.72 -6.84
C TYR A 8 16.65 -0.88 -6.12
N GLN A 9 17.92 -1.12 -6.44
CA GLN A 9 19.04 -0.37 -5.84
C GLN A 9 18.99 1.11 -6.21
N GLU A 10 18.59 1.43 -7.43
CA GLU A 10 18.42 2.81 -7.88
C GLU A 10 17.27 3.50 -7.14
N ARG A 11 16.11 2.85 -7.03
CA ARG A 11 14.98 3.37 -6.23
C ARG A 11 15.39 3.57 -4.76
N LEU A 12 16.14 2.63 -4.19
CA LEU A 12 16.63 2.75 -2.81
C LEU A 12 17.51 3.99 -2.61
N ARG A 13 18.37 4.32 -3.59
CA ARG A 13 19.21 5.53 -3.55
C ARG A 13 18.41 6.82 -3.68
N GLN A 14 17.34 6.82 -4.47
CA GLN A 14 16.48 7.99 -4.67
C GLN A 14 15.52 8.24 -3.50
N LEU A 15 15.19 7.19 -2.74
CA LEU A 15 14.16 7.22 -1.71
C LEU A 15 14.37 8.32 -0.64
N PRO A 16 15.57 8.53 -0.07
CA PRO A 16 15.79 9.60 0.90
C PRO A 16 15.49 11.00 0.33
N GLY A 17 15.87 11.24 -0.92
CA GLY A 17 15.60 12.51 -1.60
C GLY A 17 14.10 12.76 -1.79
N LYS A 18 13.38 11.76 -2.29
CA LYS A 18 11.92 11.83 -2.45
C LYS A 18 11.19 12.05 -1.13
N LEU A 19 11.65 11.41 -0.06
CA LEU A 19 11.08 11.59 1.27
C LEU A 19 11.35 13.00 1.80
N ALA A 20 12.56 13.53 1.63
CA ALA A 20 12.92 14.88 2.04
C ALA A 20 12.10 15.95 1.29
N GLU A 21 11.88 15.78 -0.01
CA GLU A 21 11.03 16.67 -0.82
C GLU A 21 9.57 16.69 -0.35
N ALA A 22 9.05 15.52 0.02
CA ALA A 22 7.68 15.37 0.52
C ALA A 22 7.53 15.85 1.98
N TRP A 23 8.59 15.82 2.77
CA TRP A 23 8.59 16.15 4.19
C TRP A 23 9.36 17.45 4.46
N GLN A 24 8.82 18.56 3.97
CA GLN A 24 9.55 19.85 3.89
C GLN A 24 9.92 20.49 5.24
N ARG A 25 9.28 20.09 6.34
CA ARG A 25 9.54 20.64 7.69
C ARG A 25 9.55 19.53 8.75
N PRO A 26 10.54 18.64 8.74
CA PRO A 26 10.59 17.54 9.67
C PRO A 26 10.87 18.06 11.08
N LYS A 27 10.02 17.69 12.03
CA LYS A 27 10.22 17.97 13.46
C LYS A 27 10.10 16.66 14.24
N PRO A 28 10.79 16.51 15.39
CA PRO A 28 10.72 15.27 16.19
C PRO A 28 9.30 14.83 16.54
N ALA A 29 8.40 15.78 16.81
CA ALA A 29 6.99 15.51 17.11
C ALA A 29 6.21 14.86 15.95
N ASP A 30 6.70 14.95 14.72
CA ASP A 30 6.07 14.29 13.56
C ASP A 30 6.19 12.76 13.64
N LEU A 31 7.19 12.24 14.38
CA LEU A 31 7.33 10.80 14.63
C LEU A 31 6.22 10.27 15.55
N ASP A 32 5.50 11.15 16.24
CA ASP A 32 4.32 10.79 17.03
C ASP A 32 3.03 10.81 16.20
N ASP A 33 3.05 11.42 15.01
CA ASP A 33 1.91 11.43 14.07
C ASP A 33 1.87 10.12 13.28
N LYS A 34 1.07 9.18 13.80
CA LYS A 34 0.81 7.89 13.14
C LYS A 34 0.25 8.04 11.73
N GLY A 35 -0.59 9.03 11.47
CA GLY A 35 -1.18 9.22 10.14
C GLY A 35 -0.13 9.64 9.12
N LEU A 36 0.71 10.60 9.50
CA LEU A 36 1.85 11.04 8.69
C LEU A 36 2.82 9.89 8.42
N LEU A 37 3.24 9.15 9.45
CA LEU A 37 4.13 8.00 9.28
C LEU A 37 3.53 6.94 8.35
N GLN A 38 2.24 6.62 8.50
CA GLN A 38 1.56 5.64 7.66
C GLN A 38 1.53 6.06 6.18
N ARG A 39 1.25 7.34 5.90
CA ARG A 39 1.28 7.88 4.53
C ARG A 39 2.70 7.88 3.96
N SER A 40 3.69 8.32 4.72
CA SER A 40 5.09 8.32 4.31
C SER A 40 5.59 6.90 4.00
N VAL A 41 5.29 5.92 4.86
CA VAL A 41 5.62 4.51 4.62
C VAL A 41 4.90 3.98 3.38
N CYS A 42 3.62 4.33 3.19
CA CYS A 42 2.86 3.95 2.01
C CYS A 42 3.52 4.44 0.72
N ARG A 43 3.92 5.71 0.67
CA ARG A 43 4.64 6.30 -0.48
C ARG A 43 5.96 5.58 -0.74
N CYS A 44 6.73 5.32 0.32
CA CYS A 44 8.00 4.61 0.21
C CYS A 44 7.82 3.19 -0.33
N VAL A 45 6.90 2.41 0.23
CA VAL A 45 6.65 1.03 -0.21
C VAL A 45 6.14 1.00 -1.65
N PHE A 46 5.21 1.90 -2.01
CA PHE A 46 4.68 1.96 -3.37
C PHE A 46 5.76 2.30 -4.39
N PHE A 47 6.64 3.26 -4.06
CA PHE A 47 7.78 3.61 -4.90
C PHE A 47 8.79 2.47 -5.05
N MET A 48 9.13 1.79 -3.96
CA MET A 48 10.06 0.66 -4.02
C MET A 48 9.49 -0.49 -4.88
N MET A 49 8.20 -0.80 -4.74
CA MET A 49 7.53 -1.89 -5.46
C MET A 49 7.29 -1.56 -6.93
N PHE A 50 6.78 -0.36 -7.22
CA PHE A 50 6.24 -0.02 -8.54
C PHE A 50 6.98 1.11 -9.26
N GLY A 51 7.96 1.75 -8.61
CA GLY A 51 8.72 2.87 -9.19
C GLY A 51 7.93 4.19 -9.25
N ALA A 52 6.69 4.21 -8.78
CA ALA A 52 5.81 5.36 -8.79
C ALA A 52 5.82 6.09 -7.43
N TRP A 53 6.03 7.41 -7.46
CA TRP A 53 5.90 8.25 -6.28
C TRP A 53 4.50 8.85 -6.25
N ILE A 54 3.63 8.29 -5.41
CA ILE A 54 2.21 8.68 -5.33
C ILE A 54 2.03 10.01 -4.59
N SER A 55 0.92 10.69 -4.87
CA SER A 55 0.53 11.94 -4.20
C SER A 55 0.15 11.71 -2.73
N GLU A 56 -0.02 12.80 -1.97
CA GLU A 56 -0.45 12.72 -0.58
C GLU A 56 -1.88 12.18 -0.46
N GLU A 57 -2.76 12.58 -1.39
CA GLU A 57 -4.15 12.12 -1.46
C GLU A 57 -4.22 10.63 -1.80
N GLU A 58 -3.37 10.17 -2.73
CA GLU A 58 -3.25 8.76 -3.10
C GLU A 58 -2.70 7.93 -1.94
N ALA A 59 -1.67 8.44 -1.25
CA ALA A 59 -1.12 7.81 -0.05
C ALA A 59 -2.15 7.72 1.07
N GLN A 60 -2.95 8.76 1.30
CA GLN A 60 -4.03 8.76 2.27
C GLN A 60 -5.12 7.75 1.90
N ALA A 61 -5.44 7.60 0.60
CA ALA A 61 -6.37 6.59 0.14
C ALA A 61 -5.83 5.17 0.39
N LEU A 62 -4.59 4.89 0.00
CA LEU A 62 -3.98 3.57 0.17
C LEU A 62 -3.72 3.22 1.65
N ALA A 63 -3.41 4.19 2.50
CA ALA A 63 -3.34 4.00 3.95
C ALA A 63 -4.66 3.47 4.54
N GLY A 64 -5.80 3.70 3.88
CA GLY A 64 -7.09 3.11 4.25
C GLY A 64 -7.10 1.57 4.30
N TRP A 65 -6.21 0.91 3.56
CA TRP A 65 -6.03 -0.55 3.66
C TRP A 65 -5.57 -0.98 5.05
N ARG A 66 -4.78 -0.16 5.76
CA ARG A 66 -4.40 -0.43 7.16
C ARG A 66 -5.58 -0.31 8.12
N THR A 67 -6.46 0.66 7.89
CA THR A 67 -7.65 0.88 8.73
C THR A 67 -8.62 -0.28 8.61
N LEU A 68 -8.80 -0.81 7.39
CA LEU A 68 -9.70 -1.93 7.15
C LEU A 68 -9.03 -3.30 7.36
N ALA A 69 -7.69 -3.36 7.37
CA ALA A 69 -6.91 -4.60 7.49
C ALA A 69 -7.38 -5.53 8.63
N PRO A 70 -7.57 -5.03 9.87
CA PRO A 70 -8.04 -5.85 10.99
C PRO A 70 -9.39 -6.53 10.73
N ILE A 71 -10.26 -5.93 9.92
CA ILE A 71 -11.59 -6.50 9.59
C ILE A 71 -11.42 -7.76 8.74
N PHE A 72 -10.42 -7.82 7.86
CA PHE A 72 -10.16 -8.97 7.00
C PHE A 72 -9.55 -10.19 7.73
N VAL A 73 -9.14 -10.05 9.00
CA VAL A 73 -8.63 -11.16 9.84
C VAL A 73 -9.61 -11.66 10.90
N LEU A 74 -10.80 -11.04 11.03
CA LEU A 74 -11.82 -11.48 11.99
C LEU A 74 -12.41 -12.86 11.66
N PRO A 75 -13.04 -13.58 12.61
CA PRO A 75 -13.79 -14.80 12.32
C PRO A 75 -14.90 -14.56 11.29
N ARG A 76 -15.16 -15.53 10.40
CA ARG A 76 -16.08 -15.40 9.23
C ARG A 76 -17.47 -14.80 9.56
N LEU A 77 -18.03 -15.11 10.72
CA LEU A 77 -19.34 -14.60 11.13
C LEU A 77 -19.28 -13.09 11.40
N VAL A 78 -18.25 -12.64 12.13
CA VAL A 78 -18.01 -11.22 12.44
C VAL A 78 -17.60 -10.47 11.19
N GLN A 79 -16.79 -11.09 10.33
CA GLN A 79 -16.48 -10.55 9.01
C GLN A 79 -17.74 -10.29 8.19
N ARG A 80 -18.68 -11.24 8.14
CA ARG A 80 -19.90 -11.08 7.35
C ARG A 80 -20.76 -9.92 7.84
N VAL A 81 -20.90 -9.77 9.17
CA VAL A 81 -21.63 -8.64 9.77
C VAL A 81 -20.89 -7.30 9.54
N ALA A 82 -19.59 -7.27 9.81
CA ALA A 82 -18.76 -6.07 9.65
C ALA A 82 -18.65 -5.64 8.18
N PHE A 83 -18.55 -6.59 7.24
CA PHE A 83 -18.59 -6.30 5.81
C PHE A 83 -19.96 -5.82 5.38
N ASN A 84 -21.07 -6.41 5.86
CA ASN A 84 -22.39 -5.90 5.51
C ASN A 84 -22.61 -4.45 5.95
N MET A 85 -22.04 -4.03 7.09
CA MET A 85 -22.07 -2.64 7.54
C MET A 85 -20.99 -1.74 6.87
N GLY A 86 -19.86 -2.32 6.46
CA GLY A 86 -18.69 -1.60 5.95
C GLY A 86 -18.41 -1.73 4.45
N ILE A 87 -19.28 -2.41 3.69
CA ILE A 87 -19.03 -2.77 2.29
C ILE A 87 -18.83 -1.55 1.40
N GLY A 88 -19.53 -0.44 1.68
CA GLY A 88 -19.36 0.82 0.96
C GLY A 88 -17.93 1.34 1.07
N LYS A 89 -17.37 1.37 2.28
CA LYS A 89 -15.98 1.81 2.53
C LYS A 89 -14.95 0.93 1.84
N VAL A 90 -15.18 -0.40 1.82
CA VAL A 90 -14.29 -1.34 1.12
C VAL A 90 -14.37 -1.13 -0.40
N LYS A 91 -15.58 -0.96 -0.96
CA LYS A 91 -15.78 -0.69 -2.38
C LYS A 91 -15.12 0.63 -2.81
N ASP A 92 -15.27 1.67 -2.01
CA ASP A 92 -14.65 2.97 -2.26
C ASP A 92 -13.12 2.89 -2.19
N LEU A 93 -12.58 2.16 -1.20
CA LEU A 93 -11.14 1.93 -1.10
C LEU A 93 -10.58 1.20 -2.33
N ARG A 94 -11.28 0.16 -2.79
CA ARG A 94 -10.92 -0.56 -4.02
C ARG A 94 -10.98 0.33 -5.25
N ARG A 95 -12.05 1.13 -5.40
CA ARG A 95 -12.17 2.11 -6.50
C ARG A 95 -10.99 3.08 -6.50
N LYS A 96 -10.67 3.68 -5.34
CA LYS A 96 -9.54 4.59 -5.21
C LYS A 96 -8.21 3.91 -5.55
N THR A 97 -8.03 2.66 -5.11
CA THR A 97 -6.83 1.87 -5.41
C THR A 97 -6.67 1.65 -6.91
N VAL A 98 -7.75 1.26 -7.60
CA VAL A 98 -7.74 1.11 -9.07
C VAL A 98 -7.41 2.45 -9.73
N GLN A 99 -8.00 3.56 -9.27
CA GLN A 99 -7.69 4.89 -9.79
C GLN A 99 -6.20 5.24 -9.65
N VAL A 100 -5.56 4.95 -8.50
CA VAL A 100 -4.11 5.16 -8.33
C VAL A 100 -3.32 4.31 -9.33
N VAL A 101 -3.68 3.04 -9.49
CA VAL A 101 -3.03 2.15 -10.47
C VAL A 101 -3.17 2.71 -11.90
N GLU A 102 -4.33 3.25 -12.24
CA GLU A 102 -4.60 3.85 -13.54
C GLU A 102 -3.82 5.15 -13.77
N ASN A 103 -3.82 6.05 -12.78
CA ASN A 103 -3.10 7.33 -12.84
C ASN A 103 -1.60 7.16 -13.10
N HIS A 104 -1.02 6.07 -12.60
CA HIS A 104 0.40 5.76 -12.73
C HIS A 104 0.72 4.76 -13.86
N GLY A 105 -0.26 4.37 -14.68
CA GLY A 105 -0.05 3.45 -15.80
C GLY A 105 0.39 2.03 -15.39
N LEU A 106 0.01 1.58 -14.20
CA LEU A 106 0.49 0.33 -13.60
C LEU A 106 -0.40 -0.88 -13.91
N GLN A 107 -1.47 -0.74 -14.70
CA GLN A 107 -2.43 -1.81 -14.98
C GLN A 107 -1.72 -3.06 -15.56
N ASP A 108 -0.83 -2.86 -16.52
CA ASP A 108 -0.08 -3.93 -17.17
C ASP A 108 0.86 -4.65 -16.21
N VAL A 109 1.42 -3.95 -15.22
CA VAL A 109 2.25 -4.56 -14.18
C VAL A 109 1.46 -5.62 -13.43
N PHE A 110 0.25 -5.28 -12.96
CA PHE A 110 -0.59 -6.24 -12.24
C PHE A 110 -1.08 -7.39 -13.12
N ILE A 111 -1.37 -7.13 -14.40
CA ILE A 111 -1.73 -8.18 -15.37
C ILE A 111 -0.57 -9.15 -15.57
N GLN A 112 0.65 -8.64 -15.79
CA GLN A 112 1.84 -9.44 -15.99
C GLN A 112 2.21 -10.23 -14.74
N MET A 113 2.17 -9.60 -13.56
CA MET A 113 2.38 -10.27 -12.28
C MET A 113 1.41 -11.45 -12.11
N ASN A 114 0.12 -11.25 -12.41
CA ASN A 114 -0.87 -12.32 -12.29
C ASN A 114 -0.62 -13.46 -13.29
N LYS A 115 -0.20 -13.14 -14.52
CA LYS A 115 0.16 -14.15 -15.53
C LYS A 115 1.41 -14.93 -15.13
N ALA A 116 2.38 -14.28 -14.49
CA ALA A 116 3.63 -14.89 -14.05
C ALA A 116 3.47 -15.84 -12.84
N LEU A 117 2.36 -15.75 -12.10
CA LEU A 117 2.07 -16.69 -11.03
C LEU A 117 1.78 -18.10 -11.59
N PRO A 118 2.21 -19.18 -10.88
CA PRO A 118 1.78 -20.54 -11.16
C PRO A 118 0.25 -20.64 -11.21
N THR A 119 -0.30 -21.52 -12.05
CA THR A 119 -1.75 -21.61 -12.30
C THR A 119 -2.57 -21.73 -11.02
N GLN A 120 -2.09 -22.46 -10.02
CA GLN A 120 -2.75 -22.62 -8.72
C GLN A 120 -2.81 -21.35 -7.87
N TYR A 121 -1.94 -20.36 -8.13
CA TYR A 121 -1.89 -19.09 -7.42
C TYR A 121 -2.40 -17.91 -8.24
N ARG A 122 -2.62 -18.09 -9.55
CA ARG A 122 -3.21 -17.06 -10.40
C ARG A 122 -4.57 -16.65 -9.87
N ARG A 123 -4.84 -15.35 -9.87
CA ARG A 123 -6.14 -14.80 -9.52
C ARG A 123 -7.01 -14.70 -10.77
N GLU A 124 -8.32 -14.82 -10.57
CA GLU A 124 -9.32 -14.67 -11.61
C GLU A 124 -9.21 -13.32 -12.34
N THR A 125 -8.90 -12.25 -11.61
CA THR A 125 -8.66 -10.91 -12.17
C THR A 125 -7.39 -10.28 -11.60
N ALA A 126 -6.74 -9.43 -12.41
CA ALA A 126 -5.59 -8.63 -11.95
C ALA A 126 -5.97 -7.67 -10.82
N VAL A 127 -7.21 -7.18 -10.80
CA VAL A 127 -7.76 -6.34 -9.72
C VAL A 127 -7.75 -7.10 -8.38
N LYS A 128 -8.12 -8.39 -8.37
CA LYS A 128 -8.08 -9.21 -7.16
C LYS A 128 -6.66 -9.45 -6.65
N LEU A 129 -5.67 -9.54 -7.56
CA LEU A 129 -4.26 -9.57 -7.18
C LEU A 129 -3.80 -8.23 -6.61
N CYS A 130 -4.18 -7.12 -7.23
CA CYS A 130 -3.90 -5.76 -6.74
C CYS A 130 -4.43 -5.57 -5.31
N ASP A 131 -5.70 -5.90 -5.07
CA ASP A 131 -6.31 -5.84 -3.72
C ASP A 131 -5.52 -6.64 -2.68
N GLN A 132 -5.04 -7.83 -3.03
CA GLN A 132 -4.25 -8.66 -2.12
C GLN A 132 -2.87 -8.08 -1.84
N ILE A 133 -2.20 -7.53 -2.86
CA ILE A 133 -0.90 -6.86 -2.68
C ILE A 133 -1.08 -5.63 -1.79
N MET A 134 -2.09 -4.80 -2.05
CA MET A 134 -2.37 -3.60 -1.25
C MET A 134 -2.78 -3.95 0.18
N TYR A 135 -3.51 -5.05 0.37
CA TYR A 135 -3.79 -5.59 1.68
C TYR A 135 -2.50 -5.99 2.43
N VAL A 136 -1.58 -6.71 1.77
CA VAL A 136 -0.29 -7.10 2.37
C VAL A 136 0.57 -5.88 2.69
N ILE A 137 0.63 -4.89 1.79
CA ILE A 137 1.33 -3.62 2.03
C ILE A 137 0.73 -2.88 3.23
N GLY A 138 -0.60 -2.79 3.30
CA GLY A 138 -1.33 -2.14 4.39
C GLY A 138 -1.19 -2.87 5.73
N PHE A 139 -1.12 -4.20 5.73
CA PHE A 139 -0.99 -5.00 6.94
C PHE A 139 0.47 -5.08 7.44
N ALA A 140 1.40 -5.46 6.57
CA ALA A 140 2.80 -5.72 6.94
C ALA A 140 3.68 -4.46 6.91
N GLY A 141 3.46 -3.56 5.93
CA GLY A 141 4.25 -2.34 5.79
C GLY A 141 3.74 -1.22 6.71
N ILE A 142 2.47 -0.85 6.56
CA ILE A 142 1.86 0.27 7.29
C ILE A 142 1.53 -0.12 8.75
N GLY A 143 1.26 -1.41 9.01
CA GLY A 143 0.92 -1.90 10.35
C GLY A 143 2.10 -2.32 11.22
N GLY A 144 3.28 -2.54 10.64
CA GLY A 144 4.52 -2.87 11.35
C GLY A 144 5.30 -1.66 11.88
N ALA A 145 4.86 -0.43 11.58
CA ALA A 145 5.45 0.77 12.19
C ALA A 145 5.23 0.73 13.71
N PRO A 146 6.30 0.82 14.54
CA PRO A 146 6.18 0.71 15.98
C PRO A 146 5.24 1.80 16.53
N PRO A 147 4.52 1.52 17.63
CA PRO A 147 3.73 2.55 18.27
C PRO A 147 4.65 3.69 18.74
N ALA A 148 4.33 4.93 18.35
CA ALA A 148 4.83 6.12 19.03
C ALA A 148 4.59 5.95 20.54
N GLY A 149 5.68 5.80 21.31
CA GLY A 149 5.66 5.63 22.76
C GLY A 149 6.01 4.25 23.33
N GLY A 150 6.39 3.26 22.53
CA GLY A 150 6.87 1.98 23.07
C GLY A 150 8.32 2.06 23.54
N ARG A 151 8.57 2.43 24.80
CA ARG A 151 9.82 2.04 25.46
C ARG A 151 9.92 0.51 25.47
N THR A 152 10.94 -0.02 24.82
CA THR A 152 11.56 -1.30 25.17
C THR A 152 12.99 -1.02 25.56
#